data_AF-A0A9R1GXH3-F1
#
_entry.id   AF-A0A9R1GXH3-F1
#
_cell.length_a   1.000
_cell.length_b   1.000
_cell.length_c   1.000
_cell.angle_alpha   90.00
_cell.angle_beta   90.00
_cell.angle_gamma   90.00
#
_symmetry.space_group_name_H-M   'P 1'
#
loop_
_entity.id
_entity.type
_entity.pdbx_description
1 polymer ?
#
loop_
_entity_poly.entity_id
_entity_poly.type
_entity_poly.pdbx_seq_one_letter_code
_entity_poly.pdbx_strand_id
1 'polypeptide(L)' 'MTRASVREWWNGNLQIRLGSPKALASLTMLISWEVWLERNARVFRNSATPCMVIISKIKQEVSLWALAGAKHLGVVMPRE' A
#
# COMPACT_ATOMS: atom_id res chain seq x y z
N MET A 1 7.81 -0.31 28.54
CA MET A 1 7.69 -0.21 27.06
C MET A 1 6.23 0.12 26.76
N THR A 2 5.90 1.39 26.54
CA THR A 2 4.52 1.80 26.22
C THR A 2 4.17 1.29 24.83
N ARG A 3 3.02 0.59 24.70
CA ARG A 3 2.47 0.23 23.38
C ARG A 3 2.20 1.54 22.64
N ALA A 4 2.86 1.75 21.51
CA ALA A 4 2.50 2.84 20.60
C ALA A 4 1.03 2.65 20.18
N SER A 5 0.24 3.70 20.30
CA SER A 5 -1.11 3.73 19.75
C SER A 5 -1.06 3.60 18.23
N VAL A 6 -2.16 3.13 17.62
CA VAL A 6 -2.29 3.06 16.16
C VAL A 6 -2.04 4.44 15.53
N ARG A 7 -2.45 5.51 16.22
CA ARG A 7 -2.25 6.90 15.78
C ARG A 7 -0.77 7.28 15.77
N GLU A 8 -0.02 6.96 16.82
CA GLU A 8 1.41 7.23 16.90
C GLU A 8 2.18 6.43 15.85
N TRP A 9 1.84 5.15 15.68
CA TRP A 9 2.41 4.33 14.62
C TRP A 9 2.11 4.91 13.23
N TRP A 10 0.84 5.25 12.95
CA TRP A 10 0.42 5.80 11.66
C TRP A 10 1.16 7.09 11.33
N ASN A 11 1.16 8.04 12.27
CA ASN A 11 1.87 9.30 12.11
C ASN A 11 3.38 9.08 11.92
N GLY A 12 3.99 8.17 12.68
CA GLY A 12 5.41 7.83 12.52
C GLY A 12 5.75 7.30 11.13
N ASN A 13 4.90 6.45 10.55
CA ASN A 13 5.13 5.88 9.22
C ASN A 13 4.91 6.89 8.08
N LEU A 14 3.98 7.85 8.23
CA LEU A 14 3.75 8.88 7.22
C LEU A 14 4.82 9.98 7.18
N GLN A 15 5.59 10.13 8.25
CA GLN A 15 6.71 11.09 8.33
C GLN A 15 8.00 10.55 7.68
N ILE A 16 7.98 9.34 7.09
CA ILE A 16 9.13 8.79 6.38
C ILE A 16 9.40 9.63 5.13
N ARG A 17 10.47 10.45 5.19
CA ARG A 17 11.38 11.11 4.20
C ARG A 17 11.09 11.15 2.67
N LEU A 18 9.94 10.74 2.15
CA LEU A 18 9.64 10.60 0.72
C LEU A 18 8.98 11.83 0.08
N GLY A 19 8.99 12.98 0.75
CA GLY A 19 8.50 14.24 0.16
C GLY A 19 6.98 14.31 -0.10
N SER A 20 6.22 13.23 0.11
CA SER A 20 4.75 13.23 0.01
C SER A 20 4.10 12.27 1.02
N PRO A 21 3.73 12.76 2.22
CA PRO A 21 2.96 11.97 3.20
C PRO A 21 1.66 11.41 2.63
N LYS A 22 1.06 12.11 1.65
CA LYS A 22 -0.15 11.68 0.94
C LYS A 22 0.10 10.42 0.12
N ALA A 23 1.21 10.36 -0.62
CA ALA A 23 1.57 9.19 -1.41
C ALA A 23 1.79 7.95 -0.53
N LEU A 24 2.49 8.13 0.60
CA LEU A 24 2.70 7.06 1.58
C LEU A 24 1.40 6.58 2.23
N ALA A 25 0.50 7.50 2.58
CA ALA A 25 -0.80 7.14 3.14
C ALA A 25 -1.64 6.31 2.16
N SER A 26 -1.72 6.76 0.91
CA SER A 26 -2.44 6.05 -0.15
C SER A 26 -1.84 4.66 -0.42
N LEU A 27 -0.51 4.56 -0.53
CA LEU A 27 0.16 3.27 -0.73
C LEU A 27 -0.06 2.32 0.46
N THR A 28 0.08 2.82 1.70
CA THR A 28 -0.11 2.01 2.91
C THR A 28 -1.54 1.47 3.00
N MET A 29 -2.53 2.29 2.63
CA MET A 29 -3.93 1.86 2.57
C MET A 29 -4.15 0.79 1.49
N LEU A 30 -3.58 0.98 0.29
CA LEU A 30 -3.68 0.00 -0.80
C LEU A 30 -3.04 -1.34 -0.42
N ILE A 31 -1.84 -1.33 0.16
CA ILE A 31 -1.18 -2.55 0.65
C ILE A 31 -2.05 -3.25 1.69
N SER A 32 -2.58 -2.48 2.65
CA SER A 32 -3.43 -3.02 3.72
C SER A 32 -4.72 -3.64 3.16
N TRP A 33 -5.30 -3.02 2.14
CA TRP A 33 -6.47 -3.52 1.41
C TRP A 33 -6.19 -4.85 0.70
N GLU A 34 -5.10 -4.94 -0.07
CA GLU A 34 -4.74 -6.16 -0.80
C GLU A 34 -4.41 -7.33 0.15
N VAL A 35 -3.74 -7.05 1.28
CA VAL A 35 -3.48 -8.07 2.32
C VAL A 35 -4.79 -8.56 2.95
N TRP A 36 -5.73 -7.65 3.20
CA TRP A 36 -7.04 -8.01 3.73
C TRP A 36 -7.85 -8.87 2.74
N LEU A 37 -7.85 -8.52 1.45
CA LEU A 37 -8.48 -9.31 0.40
C LEU A 37 -7.88 -10.71 0.28
N GLU A 38 -6.55 -10.82 0.31
CA GLU A 38 -5.86 -12.12 0.27
C GLU A 38 -6.20 -12.97 1.50
N ARG A 39 -6.25 -12.37 2.70
CA ARG A 39 -6.68 -13.07 3.92
C ARG A 39 -8.10 -13.62 3.76
N ASN A 40 -9.02 -12.83 3.21
CA ASN A 40 -10.39 -13.28 2.99
C ASN A 40 -10.47 -14.39 1.94
N ALA A 41 -9.67 -14.32 0.86
CA ALA A 41 -9.61 -15.39 -0.13
C ALA A 41 -9.14 -16.71 0.51
N ARG A 42 -8.14 -16.66 1.38
CA ARG A 42 -7.66 -17.84 2.12
C ARG A 42 -8.72 -18.42 3.04
N VAL A 43 -9.39 -17.57 3.83
CA VAL A 43 -10.38 -18.01 4.83
C VAL A 43 -11.65 -18.52 4.17
N PHE A 44 -12.19 -17.80 3.19
CA PHE A 44 -13.53 -18.09 2.65
C PHE A 44 -13.51 -18.92 1.36
N ARG A 45 -12.38 -18.98 0.65
CA ARG A 45 -12.26 -19.69 -0.63
C ARG A 45 -11.16 -20.75 -0.65
N ASN A 46 -10.44 -20.93 0.48
CA ASN A 46 -9.29 -21.82 0.58
C ASN A 46 -8.27 -21.63 -0.56
N SER A 47 -8.10 -20.38 -1.00
CA SER A 47 -7.23 -20.01 -2.12
C SER A 47 -6.08 -19.15 -1.61
N ALA A 48 -4.86 -19.47 -2.02
CA ALA A 48 -3.67 -18.73 -1.65
C ALA A 48 -2.96 -18.21 -2.90
N THR A 49 -2.77 -16.89 -2.96
CA THR A 49 -2.02 -16.23 -4.02
C THR A 49 -0.55 -16.08 -3.61
N PRO A 50 0.43 -16.34 -4.49
CA PRO A 50 1.83 -16.02 -4.22
C PRO A 50 2.03 -14.52 -3.95
N CYS A 51 2.89 -14.18 -2.98
CA CYS A 51 3.14 -12.79 -2.59
C CYS A 51 3.56 -11.89 -3.76
N MET A 52 4.35 -12.43 -4.70
CA MET A 52 4.80 -11.69 -5.88
C MET A 52 3.64 -11.20 -6.76
N VAL A 53 2.56 -11.99 -6.87
CA VAL A 53 1.38 -11.59 -7.66
C VAL A 53 0.66 -10.43 -6.98
N ILE A 54 0.56 -10.43 -5.65
CA ILE A 54 -0.04 -9.32 -4.88
C ILE A 54 0.80 -8.06 -5.05
N ILE A 55 2.12 -8.16 -4.97
CA ILE A 55 3.04 -7.03 -5.21
C ILE A 55 2.86 -6.46 -6.62
N SER A 56 2.77 -7.33 -7.64
CA SER A 56 2.53 -6.89 -9.02
C SER A 56 1.19 -6.17 -9.18
N LYS A 57 0.12 -6.66 -8.54
CA LYS A 57 -1.18 -5.98 -8.52
C LYS A 57 -1.10 -4.59 -7.88
N ILE A 58 -0.45 -4.47 -6.73
CA ILE A 58 -0.24 -3.18 -6.05
C ILE A 58 0.50 -2.20 -6.96
N LYS A 59 1.60 -2.64 -7.58
CA LYS A 59 2.38 -1.81 -8.53
C LYS A 59 1.53 -1.36 -9.71
N GLN A 60 0.77 -2.28 -10.31
CA GLN A 60 -0.12 -1.96 -11.43
C GLN A 60 -1.18 -0.93 -11.04
N GLU A 61 -1.83 -1.10 -9.89
CA GLU A 61 -2.85 -0.18 -9.40
C GLU A 61 -2.28 1.22 -9.13
N VAL A 62 -1.09 1.31 -8.51
CA VAL A 62 -0.39 2.58 -8.29
C VAL A 62 -0.07 3.28 -9.61
N SER A 63 0.39 2.54 -10.62
CA SER A 63 0.64 3.08 -11.97
C SER A 63 -0.63 3.59 -12.63
N LEU A 64 -1.74 2.84 -12.54
CA LEU A 64 -3.04 3.26 -13.06
C LEU A 64 -3.53 4.55 -12.38
N TRP A 65 -3.39 4.66 -11.06
CA TRP A 65 -3.77 5.88 -10.34
C TRP A 65 -2.93 7.07 -10.76
N ALA A 66 -1.61 6.88 -10.95
CA ALA A 66 -0.73 7.93 -11.44
C ALA A 66 -1.14 8.41 -12.85
N LEU A 67 -1.45 7.48 -13.76
CA LEU A 67 -1.98 7.78 -15.11
C LEU A 67 -3.33 8.50 -15.06
N ALA A 68 -4.20 8.13 -14.12
CA ALA A 68 -5.50 8.76 -13.89
C ALA A 68 -5.41 10.15 -13.21
N GLY A 69 -4.21 10.64 -12.90
CA GLY A 69 -3.98 12.00 -12.39
C GLY A 69 -3.54 12.08 -10.94
N ALA A 70 -3.36 10.96 -10.23
CA ALA A 70 -2.74 10.93 -8.90
C ALA A 70 -1.21 11.09 -9.00
N LYS A 71 -0.73 12.19 -9.60
CA LYS A 71 0.68 12.45 -9.95
C LYS A 71 1.66 12.30 -8.77
N HIS A 72 1.20 12.51 -7.54
CA HIS A 72 1.98 12.33 -6.32
C HIS A 72 2.45 10.88 -6.09
N LEU A 73 1.75 9.90 -6.65
CA LEU A 73 2.14 8.48 -6.61
C LEU A 73 3.21 8.13 -7.64
N GLY A 74 3.36 8.94 -8.69
CA GLY A 74 4.43 8.78 -9.67
C GLY A 74 5.83 9.02 -9.10
N VAL A 75 5.96 9.54 -7.86
CA VAL A 75 7.24 9.68 -7.14
C VAL A 75 7.67 8.35 -6.51
N VAL A 76 6.72 7.44 -6.26
CA VAL A 76 6.94 6.17 -5.54
C VAL A 76 7.30 5.03 -6.50
N MET A 77 6.91 5.15 -7.77
CA MET A 77 7.22 4.18 -8.82
C MET A 77 8.44 4.63 -9.61
N PRO A 78 9.45 3.76 -9.83
CA PRO A 78 10.50 4.03 -10.81
C PRO A 78 9.86 4.32 -12.16
N ARG A 79 10.33 5.36 -12.85
CA ARG A 79 10.04 5.52 -14.27
C ARG A 79 10.84 4.44 -15.00
N GLU A 80 10.15 3.48 -15.59
CA GLU A 80 10.74 2.63 -16.63
C GLU A 80 10.98 3.45 -17.90
#